data_AF-A0A9P5PSV7-F1
#
_entry.id   AF-A0A9P5PSV7-F1
#
_cell.length_a   1.000
_cell.length_b   1.000
_cell.length_c   1.000
_cell.angle_alpha   90.00
_cell.angle_beta   90.00
_cell.angle_gamma   90.00
#
_symmetry.space_group_name_H-M   'P 1'
#
loop_
_entity.id
_entity.type
_entity.pdbx_description
1 polymer ?
#
loop_
_entity_poly.entity_id
_entity_poly.type
_entity_poly.pdbx_seq_one_letter_code
_entity_poly.pdbx_strand_id
1 'polypeptide(L)'
;MYQQGVIASTNPNRVIWQSGSIAIPGGNVNTTQGPVLDNNETPGCSSLTQRLENGTELSSPNFPYNWQTLPEFLQDAGITWKEFQAVDNFDDNPLPYFDFWRNLADDNATSELAQQGLGMNGGGNWQGGLDLLKKQAAEGTLPAVSFYIGPAELSEHPPFRPIDGAWLQKEVVDAIVNSPKYNKTILIISFDETGGWGDQPKGTPGEWITNPFTGELAPSGPGFRLPFTVVSPWTRGGIVFTEPSDHISQTLFLEKWAAARGTPFKNTNINDWRREHMSNLVNLFDFEHPDYTAAALPDTPPPHTDPLTSLLDGDVFCEQAFAGFVDAPIPYGQQTEANSLFTETGFKTGRYLVIESSNKNLALASKRTALSTSASTSDKIITPSQRFIIHATDPQVISQNSFRIASAASITDATAIANATTPFLSDKLLFGSVNSSAVFNITYEGGGVYNIMESGSGLFISLGNNGAPTLSRNAESFNIFSVSF
;
A
#
# COMPACT_ATOMS: atom_id res chain seq x y z
N MET A 1 3.42 2.77 4.97
CA MET A 1 2.61 1.76 5.65
C MET A 1 1.22 1.86 5.06
N TYR A 2 0.88 0.93 4.18
CA TYR A 2 -0.36 1.01 3.40
C TYR A 2 -1.48 0.20 4.07
N GLN A 3 -2.70 0.73 4.02
CA GLN A 3 -3.88 0.21 4.72
C GLN A 3 -5.15 0.23 3.85
N GLN A 4 -6.17 -0.50 4.26
CA GLN A 4 -7.53 -0.31 3.79
C GLN A 4 -7.98 1.13 4.03
N GLY A 5 -8.84 1.63 3.14
CA GLY A 5 -9.50 2.91 3.36
C GLY A 5 -10.58 2.83 4.44
N VAL A 6 -11.24 1.67 4.61
CA VAL A 6 -12.36 1.48 5.53
C VAL A 6 -12.16 0.18 6.34
N ILE A 7 -12.46 0.19 7.64
CA ILE A 7 -12.66 -1.02 8.47
C ILE A 7 -14.01 -1.62 8.09
N ALA A 8 -14.05 -2.28 6.95
CA ALA A 8 -15.20 -2.99 6.45
C ALA A 8 -14.74 -4.06 5.44
N SER A 9 -15.72 -4.75 4.87
CA SER A 9 -15.57 -5.69 3.78
C SER A 9 -15.15 -5.00 2.47
N THR A 10 -15.15 -5.80 1.42
CA THR A 10 -14.72 -5.56 0.04
C THR A 10 -15.23 -4.24 -0.57
N ASN A 11 -16.55 -4.10 -0.71
CA ASN A 11 -17.15 -3.01 -1.50
C ASN A 11 -16.95 -1.60 -0.93
N PRO A 12 -17.02 -1.35 0.39
CA PRO A 12 -16.60 -0.07 0.98
C PRO A 12 -15.17 0.36 0.61
N ASN A 13 -14.24 -0.59 0.50
CA ASN A 13 -12.85 -0.31 0.12
C ASN A 13 -12.70 -0.06 -1.40
N ARG A 14 -13.46 -0.75 -2.25
CA ARG A 14 -13.57 -0.44 -3.69
C ARG A 14 -14.19 0.94 -3.93
N VAL A 15 -15.26 1.28 -3.23
CA VAL A 15 -15.97 2.57 -3.34
C VAL A 15 -15.08 3.74 -2.87
N ILE A 16 -14.36 3.61 -1.75
CA ILE A 16 -13.45 4.69 -1.31
C ILE A 16 -12.23 4.85 -2.24
N TRP A 17 -11.75 3.76 -2.83
CA TRP A 17 -10.69 3.78 -3.85
C TRP A 17 -11.13 4.53 -5.11
N GLN A 18 -12.31 4.20 -5.64
CA GLN A 18 -12.84 4.75 -6.89
C GLN A 18 -13.63 6.06 -6.76
N SER A 19 -13.85 6.57 -5.55
CA SER A 19 -14.56 7.86 -5.38
C SER A 19 -13.97 8.78 -4.31
N GLY A 20 -13.08 8.30 -3.45
CA GLY A 20 -12.48 9.08 -2.36
C GLY A 20 -13.38 9.26 -1.13
N SER A 21 -14.55 8.62 -1.07
CA SER A 21 -15.44 8.64 0.09
C SER A 21 -16.39 7.44 0.12
N ILE A 22 -16.80 7.00 1.32
CA ILE A 22 -17.98 6.14 1.50
C ILE A 22 -19.21 6.94 1.98
N ALA A 23 -19.22 8.27 1.80
CA ALA A 23 -20.35 9.15 2.13
C ALA A 23 -20.82 9.11 3.60
N ILE A 24 -19.87 9.20 4.54
CA ILE A 24 -20.17 9.33 5.97
C ILE A 24 -20.76 10.73 6.27
N PRO A 25 -21.88 10.82 7.02
CA PRO A 25 -22.45 12.10 7.43
C PRO A 25 -21.43 13.02 8.13
N GLY A 26 -21.34 14.26 7.66
CA GLY A 26 -20.35 15.24 8.13
C GLY A 26 -19.01 15.22 7.38
N GLY A 27 -18.82 14.33 6.41
CA GLY A 27 -17.77 14.44 5.39
C GLY A 27 -18.14 15.39 4.25
N ASN A 28 -17.31 15.45 3.21
CA ASN A 28 -17.49 16.37 2.08
C ASN A 28 -18.61 15.96 1.09
N VAL A 29 -19.06 14.70 1.13
CA VAL A 29 -20.17 14.21 0.31
C VAL A 29 -21.49 14.41 1.06
N ASN A 30 -22.37 15.25 0.52
CA ASN A 30 -23.69 15.52 1.08
C ASN A 30 -24.77 14.67 0.39
N THR A 31 -25.07 13.49 0.96
CA THR A 31 -26.04 12.55 0.38
C THR A 31 -26.75 11.72 1.46
N THR A 32 -27.84 11.05 1.06
CA THR A 32 -28.53 10.00 1.83
C THR A 32 -28.17 8.59 1.37
N GLN A 33 -27.39 8.43 0.29
CA GLN A 33 -27.07 7.14 -0.33
C GLN A 33 -25.84 6.46 0.32
N GLY A 34 -25.58 6.75 1.59
CA GLY A 34 -24.47 6.23 2.37
C GLY A 34 -24.72 6.36 3.88
N PRO A 35 -23.80 5.90 4.74
CA PRO A 35 -22.47 5.41 4.37
C PRO A 35 -22.45 4.00 3.77
N VAL A 36 -21.49 3.73 2.89
CA VAL A 36 -21.24 2.38 2.33
C VAL A 36 -20.42 1.57 3.33
N LEU A 37 -21.01 0.50 3.88
CA LEU A 37 -20.50 -0.21 5.05
C LEU A 37 -20.35 -1.72 4.92
N ASP A 38 -20.88 -2.32 3.85
CA ASP A 38 -20.79 -3.77 3.64
C ASP A 38 -20.90 -4.10 2.15
N ASN A 39 -20.74 -5.38 1.80
CA ASN A 39 -20.93 -5.93 0.46
C ASN A 39 -22.41 -6.02 0.02
N ASN A 40 -23.27 -5.13 0.54
CA ASN A 40 -24.61 -4.95 0.01
C ASN A 40 -24.53 -4.13 -1.28
N GLU A 41 -24.19 -4.83 -2.35
CA GLU A 41 -24.08 -4.32 -3.71
C GLU A 41 -25.41 -3.74 -4.19
N THR A 42 -25.33 -2.70 -5.02
CA THR A 42 -26.51 -2.07 -5.62
C THR A 42 -26.63 -2.15 -7.15
N PRO A 43 -26.21 -3.24 -7.84
CA PRO A 43 -26.83 -3.70 -9.08
C PRO A 43 -27.93 -4.71 -8.77
N GLY A 44 -29.12 -4.51 -9.36
CA GLY A 44 -30.08 -5.61 -9.47
C GLY A 44 -30.56 -6.21 -8.15
N CYS A 45 -30.81 -5.39 -7.12
CA CYS A 45 -31.81 -5.74 -6.10
C CYS A 45 -33.09 -6.13 -6.84
N SER A 46 -33.30 -7.45 -6.99
CA SER A 46 -34.45 -7.97 -7.71
C SER A 46 -35.72 -7.36 -7.14
N SER A 47 -36.77 -7.26 -7.95
CA SER A 47 -38.09 -6.81 -7.50
C SER A 47 -38.80 -7.84 -6.61
N LEU A 48 -38.05 -8.53 -5.76
CA LEU A 48 -38.53 -9.24 -4.58
C LEU A 48 -39.01 -8.22 -3.55
N THR A 49 -40.16 -7.62 -3.85
CA THR A 49 -41.07 -7.15 -2.82
C THR A 49 -41.39 -8.34 -1.92
N GLN A 50 -40.66 -8.51 -0.81
CA GLN A 50 -40.98 -9.55 0.16
C GLN A 50 -42.28 -9.16 0.84
N ARG A 51 -43.37 -9.79 0.41
CA ARG A 51 -44.66 -9.68 1.08
C ARG A 51 -44.67 -10.70 2.22
N LEU A 52 -44.50 -10.21 3.44
CA LEU A 52 -44.64 -11.02 4.66
C LEU A 52 -46.05 -11.61 4.75
N GLU A 53 -46.24 -12.69 5.52
CA GLU A 53 -47.55 -13.37 5.65
C GLU A 53 -48.69 -12.45 6.13
N ASN A 54 -48.36 -11.37 6.84
CA ASN A 54 -49.31 -10.35 7.29
C ASN A 54 -49.67 -9.30 6.21
N GLY A 55 -49.14 -9.41 5.00
CA GLY A 55 -49.37 -8.50 3.89
C GLY A 55 -48.44 -7.29 3.82
N THR A 56 -47.48 -7.12 4.75
CA THR A 56 -46.47 -6.06 4.70
C THR A 56 -45.51 -6.31 3.53
N GLU A 57 -45.39 -5.34 2.64
CA GLU A 57 -44.43 -5.34 1.55
C GLU A 57 -43.12 -4.66 1.99
N LEU A 58 -42.04 -5.43 2.04
CA LEU A 58 -40.69 -4.92 2.24
C LEU A 58 -40.07 -4.61 0.87
N SER A 59 -39.94 -3.33 0.56
CA SER A 59 -39.14 -2.83 -0.56
C SER A 59 -37.71 -2.54 -0.08
N SER A 60 -36.71 -3.21 -0.66
CA SER A 60 -35.32 -2.78 -0.52
C SER A 60 -35.17 -1.39 -1.16
N PRO A 61 -34.59 -0.37 -0.48
CA PRO A 61 -34.42 0.95 -1.07
C PRO A 61 -33.37 0.93 -2.19
N ASN A 62 -33.82 0.85 -3.45
CA ASN A 62 -32.98 0.89 -4.64
C ASN A 62 -32.31 2.26 -4.82
N PHE A 63 -31.08 2.41 -4.33
CA PHE A 63 -30.38 3.70 -4.39
C PHE A 63 -28.94 3.57 -4.89
N PRO A 64 -28.63 4.04 -6.12
CA PRO A 64 -27.25 4.19 -6.55
C PRO A 64 -26.53 5.23 -5.70
N TYR A 65 -25.21 5.11 -5.64
CA TYR A 65 -24.34 6.19 -5.17
C TYR A 65 -24.40 7.35 -6.15
N ASN A 66 -24.41 8.58 -5.63
CA ASN A 66 -24.71 9.80 -6.39
C ASN A 66 -23.65 10.90 -6.19
N TRP A 67 -22.40 10.48 -6.01
CA TRP A 67 -21.24 11.35 -5.92
C TRP A 67 -20.18 10.94 -6.95
N GLN A 68 -19.43 11.92 -7.45
CA GLN A 68 -18.52 11.78 -8.59
C GLN A 68 -17.42 10.73 -8.34
N THR A 69 -17.15 9.85 -9.30
CA THR A 69 -16.04 8.89 -9.22
C THR A 69 -14.70 9.49 -9.67
N LEU A 70 -13.59 8.82 -9.34
CA LEU A 70 -12.24 9.18 -9.77
C LEU A 70 -12.12 9.21 -11.31
N PRO A 71 -12.63 8.21 -12.07
CA PRO A 71 -12.71 8.30 -13.53
C PRO A 71 -13.45 9.53 -14.06
N GLU A 72 -14.53 9.99 -13.41
CA GLU A 72 -15.19 11.25 -13.79
C GLU A 72 -14.29 12.47 -13.55
N PHE A 73 -13.58 12.54 -12.41
CA PHE A 73 -12.59 13.61 -12.17
C PHE A 73 -11.43 13.60 -13.19
N LEU A 74 -10.99 12.42 -13.64
CA LEU A 74 -9.97 12.28 -14.69
C LEU A 74 -10.51 12.71 -16.06
N GLN A 75 -11.77 12.36 -16.36
CA GLN A 75 -12.47 12.73 -17.58
C GLN A 75 -12.64 14.24 -17.70
N ASP A 76 -13.11 14.91 -16.64
CA ASP A 76 -13.28 16.36 -16.57
C ASP A 76 -11.94 17.11 -16.74
N ALA A 77 -10.84 16.52 -16.25
CA ALA A 77 -9.49 17.06 -16.39
C ALA A 77 -8.85 16.81 -17.77
N GLY A 78 -9.53 16.08 -18.67
CA GLY A 78 -9.00 15.71 -19.98
C GLY A 78 -7.84 14.71 -19.94
N ILE A 79 -7.72 13.96 -18.84
CA ILE A 79 -6.68 12.93 -18.66
C ILE A 79 -7.20 11.64 -19.28
N THR A 80 -6.43 11.02 -20.19
CA THR A 80 -6.87 9.76 -20.80
C THR A 80 -6.80 8.61 -19.81
N TRP A 81 -7.90 7.88 -19.64
CA TRP A 81 -8.00 6.74 -18.74
C TRP A 81 -8.81 5.59 -19.35
N LYS A 82 -8.68 4.37 -18.78
CA LYS A 82 -9.52 3.21 -19.11
C LYS A 82 -9.46 2.17 -17.99
N GLU A 83 -10.57 1.45 -17.80
CA GLU A 83 -10.58 0.16 -17.09
C GLU A 83 -10.43 -1.02 -18.06
N PHE A 84 -9.56 -1.95 -17.67
CA PHE A 84 -9.27 -3.20 -18.33
C PHE A 84 -9.77 -4.33 -17.42
N GLN A 85 -10.89 -4.92 -17.77
CA GLN A 85 -11.58 -5.93 -16.96
C GLN A 85 -12.04 -7.12 -17.79
N ALA A 86 -12.08 -8.30 -17.16
CA ALA A 86 -12.72 -9.50 -17.68
C ALA A 86 -14.26 -9.38 -17.66
N VAL A 87 -14.98 -10.42 -18.08
CA VAL A 87 -16.45 -10.45 -18.05
C VAL A 87 -16.94 -10.79 -16.65
N ASP A 88 -16.41 -11.86 -16.05
CA ASP A 88 -16.51 -12.07 -14.61
C ASP A 88 -15.32 -11.35 -13.97
N ASN A 89 -15.59 -10.18 -13.38
CA ASN A 89 -14.61 -9.34 -12.70
C ASN A 89 -14.81 -9.35 -11.18
N PHE A 90 -15.58 -10.31 -10.64
CA PHE A 90 -15.90 -10.44 -9.21
C PHE A 90 -16.46 -9.16 -8.54
N ASP A 91 -17.16 -8.34 -9.33
CA ASP A 91 -17.74 -7.08 -8.88
C ASP A 91 -16.66 -6.10 -8.33
N ASP A 92 -15.40 -6.26 -8.76
CA ASP A 92 -14.23 -5.43 -8.41
C ASP A 92 -14.31 -4.02 -9.00
N ASN A 93 -15.11 -3.85 -10.05
CA ASN A 93 -15.46 -2.55 -10.62
C ASN A 93 -16.69 -1.99 -9.89
N PRO A 94 -16.57 -0.95 -9.03
CA PRO A 94 -17.71 -0.36 -8.35
C PRO A 94 -18.44 0.69 -9.19
N LEU A 95 -17.95 1.07 -10.38
CA LEU A 95 -18.60 2.09 -11.23
C LEU A 95 -20.07 1.77 -11.52
N PRO A 96 -20.50 0.52 -11.82
CA PRO A 96 -21.91 0.15 -11.97
C PRO A 96 -22.80 0.45 -10.75
N TYR A 97 -22.27 0.83 -9.58
CA TYR A 97 -23.06 1.16 -8.40
C TYR A 97 -23.44 2.65 -8.33
N PHE A 98 -22.84 3.47 -9.20
CA PHE A 98 -23.05 4.92 -9.27
C PHE A 98 -24.09 5.31 -10.32
N ASP A 99 -24.90 6.33 -10.03
CA ASP A 99 -26.03 6.75 -10.87
C ASP A 99 -25.59 7.20 -12.26
N PHE A 100 -24.54 8.01 -12.34
CA PHE A 100 -23.93 8.45 -13.59
C PHE A 100 -23.62 7.28 -14.53
N TRP A 101 -22.93 6.25 -14.02
CA TRP A 101 -22.47 5.11 -14.80
C TRP A 101 -23.60 4.18 -15.22
N ARG A 102 -24.61 3.95 -14.35
CA ARG A 102 -25.80 3.19 -14.72
C ARG A 102 -26.63 3.90 -15.78
N ASN A 103 -26.91 5.19 -15.59
CA ASN A 103 -27.65 6.00 -16.56
C ASN A 103 -26.91 6.06 -17.91
N LEU A 104 -25.57 6.20 -17.89
CA LEU A 104 -24.73 6.19 -19.09
C LEU A 104 -24.81 4.85 -19.85
N ALA A 105 -24.88 3.73 -19.14
CA ALA A 105 -25.07 2.40 -19.74
C ALA A 105 -26.48 2.23 -20.32
N ASP A 106 -27.52 2.60 -19.56
CA ASP A 106 -28.92 2.51 -19.98
C ASP A 106 -29.23 3.41 -21.20
N ASP A 107 -28.67 4.63 -21.23
CA ASP A 107 -28.84 5.58 -22.33
C ASP A 107 -27.98 5.21 -23.56
N ASN A 108 -26.70 4.87 -23.35
CA ASN A 108 -25.78 4.50 -24.43
C ASN A 108 -24.55 3.70 -23.97
N ALA A 109 -24.76 2.41 -23.68
CA ALA A 109 -23.68 1.44 -23.42
C ALA A 109 -22.57 1.38 -24.50
N THR A 110 -22.83 1.83 -25.73
CA THR A 110 -21.84 1.85 -26.83
C THR A 110 -21.04 3.15 -26.93
N SER A 111 -21.30 4.13 -26.06
CA SER A 111 -20.54 5.37 -26.00
C SER A 111 -19.07 5.12 -25.62
N GLU A 112 -18.17 5.98 -26.06
CA GLU A 112 -16.74 5.86 -25.75
C GLU A 112 -16.49 5.82 -24.24
N LEU A 113 -17.19 6.67 -23.48
CA LEU A 113 -17.07 6.75 -22.02
C LEU A 113 -17.60 5.48 -21.33
N ALA A 114 -18.74 4.94 -21.77
CA ALA A 114 -19.24 3.66 -21.27
C ALA A 114 -18.24 2.52 -21.55
N GLN A 115 -17.64 2.49 -22.74
CA GLN A 115 -16.63 1.49 -23.11
C GLN A 115 -15.26 1.70 -22.43
N GLN A 116 -14.99 2.89 -21.89
CA GLN A 116 -13.81 3.18 -21.08
C GLN A 116 -13.96 2.65 -19.64
N GLY A 117 -15.11 2.88 -18.98
CA GLY A 117 -15.33 2.48 -17.58
C GLY A 117 -16.03 1.13 -17.36
N LEU A 118 -16.93 0.73 -18.25
CA LEU A 118 -17.81 -0.45 -18.09
C LEU A 118 -17.57 -1.52 -19.17
N GLY A 119 -16.68 -1.24 -20.14
CA GLY A 119 -16.39 -2.13 -21.25
C GLY A 119 -15.62 -3.37 -20.80
N MET A 120 -16.33 -4.46 -20.56
CA MET A 120 -15.78 -5.82 -20.44
C MET A 120 -15.20 -6.25 -21.78
N ASN A 121 -13.96 -6.72 -21.81
CA ASN A 121 -13.23 -7.01 -23.04
C ASN A 121 -13.02 -8.52 -23.12
N GLY A 122 -13.41 -9.18 -24.22
CA GLY A 122 -13.23 -10.62 -24.38
C GLY A 122 -14.41 -11.31 -25.06
N GLY A 123 -14.30 -12.64 -25.21
CA GLY A 123 -15.35 -13.51 -25.75
C GLY A 123 -15.71 -14.69 -24.84
N GLY A 124 -15.20 -14.70 -23.60
CA GLY A 124 -15.41 -15.74 -22.59
C GLY A 124 -15.09 -15.20 -21.19
N ASN A 125 -15.58 -15.90 -20.16
CA ASN A 125 -15.75 -15.35 -18.80
C ASN A 125 -14.52 -14.64 -18.21
N TRP A 126 -13.33 -15.24 -18.32
CA TRP A 126 -12.08 -14.74 -17.73
C TRP A 126 -11.13 -14.04 -18.73
N GLN A 127 -11.40 -14.12 -20.04
CA GLN A 127 -10.46 -13.68 -21.09
C GLN A 127 -10.67 -12.22 -21.52
N GLY A 128 -9.66 -11.62 -22.13
CA GLY A 128 -9.75 -10.39 -22.91
C GLY A 128 -9.41 -9.09 -22.19
N GLY A 129 -9.70 -8.95 -20.89
CA GLY A 129 -9.25 -7.81 -20.08
C GLY A 129 -7.72 -7.72 -20.02
N LEU A 130 -7.09 -8.82 -19.60
CA LEU A 130 -5.63 -8.97 -19.57
C LEU A 130 -5.02 -8.93 -20.97
N ASP A 131 -5.68 -9.53 -21.96
CA ASP A 131 -5.16 -9.59 -23.34
C ASP A 131 -5.14 -8.20 -23.99
N LEU A 132 -6.17 -7.38 -23.75
CA LEU A 132 -6.21 -6.00 -24.22
C LEU A 132 -5.15 -5.14 -23.52
N LEU A 133 -4.96 -5.32 -22.21
CA LEU A 133 -3.89 -4.64 -21.47
C LEU A 133 -2.51 -5.02 -22.01
N LYS A 134 -2.23 -6.32 -22.17
CA LYS A 134 -0.97 -6.84 -22.76
C LYS A 134 -0.73 -6.29 -24.16
N LYS A 135 -1.75 -6.31 -25.02
CA LYS A 135 -1.69 -5.76 -26.37
C LYS A 135 -1.34 -4.26 -26.34
N GLN A 136 -2.07 -3.46 -25.58
CA GLN A 136 -1.82 -2.01 -25.51
C GLN A 136 -0.51 -1.68 -24.81
N ALA A 137 -0.05 -2.50 -23.87
CA ALA A 137 1.27 -2.37 -23.24
C ALA A 137 2.38 -2.59 -24.28
N ALA A 138 2.31 -3.67 -25.06
CA ALA A 138 3.26 -3.99 -26.12
C ALA A 138 3.27 -2.95 -27.26
N GLU A 139 2.10 -2.46 -27.67
CA GLU A 139 1.95 -1.38 -28.66
C GLU A 139 2.37 0.00 -28.10
N GLY A 140 2.55 0.14 -26.80
CA GLY A 140 2.78 1.43 -26.15
C GLY A 140 1.57 2.37 -26.21
N THR A 141 0.36 1.85 -26.37
CA THR A 141 -0.90 2.61 -26.57
C THR A 141 -1.73 2.79 -25.30
N LEU A 142 -1.32 2.20 -24.16
CA LEU A 142 -1.98 2.41 -22.87
C LEU A 142 -2.27 3.91 -22.57
N PRO A 143 -3.45 4.23 -22.00
CA PRO A 143 -3.80 5.56 -21.50
C PRO A 143 -2.85 6.12 -20.44
N ALA A 144 -3.09 7.37 -20.03
CA ALA A 144 -2.28 8.02 -19.00
C ALA A 144 -2.57 7.47 -17.58
N VAL A 145 -3.78 6.97 -17.34
CA VAL A 145 -4.17 6.20 -16.14
C VAL A 145 -4.88 4.92 -16.59
N SER A 146 -4.37 3.75 -16.20
CA SER A 146 -4.97 2.46 -16.55
C SER A 146 -5.32 1.70 -15.27
N PHE A 147 -6.60 1.39 -15.08
CA PHE A 147 -7.04 0.50 -14.02
C PHE A 147 -7.13 -0.91 -14.60
N TYR A 148 -6.52 -1.89 -13.95
CA TYR A 148 -6.66 -3.30 -14.32
C TYR A 148 -7.38 -4.04 -13.21
N ILE A 149 -8.40 -4.79 -13.61
CA ILE A 149 -9.27 -5.54 -12.73
C ILE A 149 -9.20 -7.01 -13.18
N GLY A 150 -8.81 -7.88 -12.25
CA GLY A 150 -8.66 -9.31 -12.51
C GLY A 150 -10.01 -10.02 -12.66
N PRO A 151 -10.03 -11.23 -13.24
CA PRO A 151 -11.17 -12.11 -13.12
C PRO A 151 -11.24 -12.73 -11.72
N ALA A 152 -12.45 -13.15 -11.31
CA ALA A 152 -12.72 -13.73 -9.99
C ALA A 152 -11.71 -14.82 -9.59
N GLU A 153 -11.46 -15.77 -10.48
CA GLU A 153 -10.64 -16.95 -10.20
C GLU A 153 -9.15 -16.62 -9.97
N LEU A 154 -8.73 -15.39 -10.26
CA LEU A 154 -7.38 -14.87 -10.07
C LEU A 154 -7.29 -13.74 -9.02
N SER A 155 -8.37 -13.45 -8.29
CA SER A 155 -8.46 -12.36 -7.30
C SER A 155 -7.71 -12.62 -5.98
N GLU A 156 -7.31 -13.87 -5.72
CA GLU A 156 -6.83 -14.36 -4.41
C GLU A 156 -7.87 -14.34 -3.27
N HIS A 157 -9.12 -13.91 -3.55
CA HIS A 157 -10.21 -13.99 -2.57
C HIS A 157 -10.59 -15.47 -2.35
N PRO A 158 -10.68 -15.97 -1.10
CA PRO A 158 -11.07 -17.37 -0.85
C PRO A 158 -12.42 -17.72 -1.53
N PRO A 159 -12.55 -18.89 -2.20
CA PRO A 159 -11.62 -20.03 -2.22
C PRO A 159 -10.49 -19.96 -3.26
N PHE A 160 -10.39 -18.88 -4.04
CA PHE A 160 -9.39 -18.75 -5.11
C PHE A 160 -7.97 -18.73 -4.58
N ARG A 161 -7.03 -19.31 -5.35
CA ARG A 161 -5.71 -19.68 -4.84
C ARG A 161 -4.72 -18.52 -5.00
N PRO A 162 -3.95 -18.15 -3.96
CA PRO A 162 -2.91 -17.11 -4.06
C PRO A 162 -1.87 -17.33 -5.15
N ILE A 163 -1.61 -18.59 -5.56
CA ILE A 163 -0.67 -18.88 -6.65
C ILE A 163 -1.20 -18.48 -8.03
N ASP A 164 -2.53 -18.49 -8.23
CA ASP A 164 -3.15 -18.10 -9.49
C ASP A 164 -3.20 -16.58 -9.63
N GLY A 165 -3.48 -15.85 -8.54
CA GLY A 165 -3.34 -14.39 -8.50
C GLY A 165 -1.88 -13.92 -8.60
N ALA A 166 -0.93 -14.65 -8.00
CA ALA A 166 0.50 -14.39 -8.21
C ALA A 166 0.92 -14.54 -9.69
N TRP A 167 0.33 -15.49 -10.43
CA TRP A 167 0.51 -15.58 -11.88
C TRP A 167 -0.06 -14.34 -12.59
N LEU A 168 -1.26 -13.88 -12.21
CA LEU A 168 -1.84 -12.67 -12.79
C LEU A 168 -0.96 -11.43 -12.56
N GLN A 169 -0.48 -11.25 -11.32
CA GLN A 169 0.45 -10.17 -10.96
C GLN A 169 1.72 -10.23 -11.83
N LYS A 170 2.31 -11.42 -12.01
CA LYS A 170 3.48 -11.61 -12.88
C LYS A 170 3.19 -11.22 -14.33
N GLU A 171 2.07 -11.68 -14.90
CA GLU A 171 1.72 -11.40 -16.29
C GLU A 171 1.45 -9.92 -16.57
N VAL A 172 0.91 -9.18 -15.59
CA VAL A 172 0.76 -7.71 -15.65
C VAL A 172 2.12 -7.01 -15.53
N VAL A 173 2.98 -7.42 -14.59
CA VAL A 173 4.33 -6.88 -14.47
C VAL A 173 5.13 -7.09 -15.75
N ASP A 174 5.13 -8.32 -16.30
CA ASP A 174 5.83 -8.66 -17.54
C ASP A 174 5.32 -7.84 -18.73
N ALA A 175 4.00 -7.61 -18.84
CA ALA A 175 3.42 -6.74 -19.85
C ALA A 175 3.95 -5.29 -19.75
N ILE A 176 4.06 -4.76 -18.53
CA ILE A 176 4.50 -3.39 -18.29
C ILE A 176 6.01 -3.21 -18.44
N VAL A 177 6.85 -4.12 -17.92
CA VAL A 177 8.33 -3.99 -18.02
C VAL A 177 8.85 -4.21 -19.44
N ASN A 178 8.13 -4.98 -20.26
CA ASN A 178 8.45 -5.16 -21.69
C ASN A 178 7.80 -4.09 -22.59
N SER A 179 7.00 -3.16 -22.05
CA SER A 179 6.41 -2.07 -22.82
C SER A 179 7.47 -1.09 -23.31
N PRO A 180 7.40 -0.56 -24.54
CA PRO A 180 8.25 0.56 -24.99
C PRO A 180 8.05 1.84 -24.16
N LYS A 181 7.02 1.91 -23.29
CA LYS A 181 6.78 2.99 -22.34
C LYS A 181 7.29 2.71 -20.92
N TYR A 182 7.88 1.55 -20.61
CA TYR A 182 8.28 1.19 -19.23
C TYR A 182 9.08 2.29 -18.51
N ASN A 183 9.98 2.96 -19.22
CA ASN A 183 10.79 4.09 -18.71
C ASN A 183 10.00 5.34 -18.29
N LYS A 184 8.66 5.33 -18.45
CA LYS A 184 7.73 6.39 -18.07
C LYS A 184 6.50 5.85 -17.33
N THR A 185 6.52 4.59 -16.89
CA THR A 185 5.39 3.92 -16.25
C THR A 185 5.62 3.69 -14.76
N ILE A 186 4.55 3.82 -13.99
CA ILE A 186 4.44 3.40 -12.60
C ILE A 186 3.31 2.37 -12.57
N LEU A 187 3.63 1.12 -12.21
CA LEU A 187 2.64 0.09 -11.93
C LEU A 187 2.44 0.00 -10.42
N ILE A 188 1.20 0.17 -9.97
CA ILE A 188 0.78 -0.04 -8.58
C ILE A 188 0.02 -1.36 -8.52
N ILE A 189 0.39 -2.21 -7.57
CA ILE A 189 -0.34 -3.45 -7.22
C ILE A 189 -0.84 -3.25 -5.79
N SER A 190 -2.16 -3.26 -5.63
CA SER A 190 -2.84 -3.04 -4.36
C SER A 190 -4.03 -3.98 -4.22
N PHE A 191 -4.23 -4.50 -3.02
CA PHE A 191 -5.43 -5.23 -2.63
C PHE A 191 -6.51 -4.24 -2.16
N ASP A 192 -7.76 -4.68 -2.05
CA ASP A 192 -8.88 -3.92 -1.48
C ASP A 192 -9.06 -4.22 0.03
N GLU A 193 -8.99 -5.48 0.48
CA GLU A 193 -9.35 -5.84 1.85
C GLU A 193 -8.57 -7.03 2.48
N THR A 194 -8.77 -7.35 3.78
CA THR A 194 -8.12 -8.51 4.48
C THR A 194 -8.92 -9.19 5.62
N GLY A 195 -10.12 -8.74 6.01
CA GLY A 195 -10.98 -9.44 7.00
C GLY A 195 -10.90 -9.13 8.52
N GLY A 196 -10.30 -8.04 9.05
CA GLY A 196 -10.43 -7.58 10.47
C GLY A 196 -9.15 -7.60 11.35
N TRP A 197 -8.95 -6.86 12.47
CA TRP A 197 -9.69 -5.77 13.18
C TRP A 197 -8.72 -4.60 13.58
N GLY A 198 -9.10 -3.32 13.36
CA GLY A 198 -8.16 -2.21 12.97
C GLY A 198 -7.61 -1.25 14.04
N ASP A 199 -6.70 -0.37 13.62
CA ASP A 199 -5.95 0.60 14.46
C ASP A 199 -6.28 2.07 14.08
N GLN A 200 -6.55 2.95 15.05
CA GLN A 200 -7.59 3.99 14.88
C GLN A 200 -7.46 5.30 15.70
N PRO A 201 -7.58 6.51 15.08
CA PRO A 201 -7.53 7.81 15.75
C PRO A 201 -8.91 8.42 16.11
N LYS A 202 -9.06 8.92 17.35
CA LYS A 202 -10.36 9.39 17.91
C LYS A 202 -10.78 10.79 17.47
N GLY A 203 -12.03 10.93 16.99
CA GLY A 203 -12.82 12.16 17.06
C GLY A 203 -12.95 13.01 15.79
N THR A 204 -12.62 12.47 14.62
CA THR A 204 -12.62 13.20 13.34
C THR A 204 -13.98 13.15 12.62
N PRO A 205 -14.61 14.29 12.27
CA PRO A 205 -15.82 14.31 11.44
C PRO A 205 -15.59 13.65 10.07
N GLY A 206 -16.53 12.81 9.61
CA GLY A 206 -16.41 12.08 8.36
C GLY A 206 -15.52 10.84 8.41
N GLU A 207 -14.91 10.51 9.57
CA GLU A 207 -14.17 9.24 9.81
C GLU A 207 -14.77 8.41 10.97
N TRP A 208 -15.94 8.84 11.45
CA TRP A 208 -16.62 8.24 12.60
C TRP A 208 -18.11 8.16 12.30
N ILE A 209 -18.70 7.02 12.66
CA ILE A 209 -20.08 6.66 12.39
C ILE A 209 -20.75 6.36 13.72
N THR A 210 -21.97 6.88 13.92
CA THR A 210 -22.76 6.51 15.10
C THR A 210 -23.27 5.09 14.90
N ASN A 211 -22.82 4.15 15.74
CA ASN A 211 -23.33 2.78 15.74
C ASN A 211 -24.83 2.81 16.06
N PRO A 212 -25.72 2.32 15.17
CA PRO A 212 -27.16 2.45 15.35
C PRO A 212 -27.71 1.57 16.50
N PHE A 213 -26.95 0.58 16.97
CA PHE A 213 -27.35 -0.33 18.04
C PHE A 213 -26.90 0.14 19.43
N THR A 214 -25.76 0.82 19.54
CA THR A 214 -25.22 1.30 20.83
C THR A 214 -25.35 2.81 21.03
N GLY A 215 -25.52 3.59 19.96
CA GLY A 215 -25.44 5.05 19.98
C GLY A 215 -24.03 5.59 20.17
N GLU A 216 -23.02 4.72 20.26
CA GLU A 216 -21.62 5.11 20.42
C GLU A 216 -20.96 5.40 19.06
N LEU A 217 -19.94 6.25 19.06
CA LEU A 217 -19.14 6.50 17.87
C LEU A 217 -18.21 5.30 17.62
N ALA A 218 -18.31 4.70 16.43
CA ALA A 218 -17.40 3.70 15.90
C ALA A 218 -16.57 4.32 14.75
N PRO A 219 -15.28 3.98 14.62
CA PRO A 219 -14.46 4.50 13.54
C PRO A 219 -14.82 3.86 12.20
N SER A 220 -14.60 4.57 11.10
CA SER A 220 -14.77 4.03 9.75
C SER A 220 -13.46 3.61 9.08
N GLY A 221 -12.32 4.26 9.34
CA GLY A 221 -11.07 3.97 8.64
C GLY A 221 -9.92 4.88 9.09
N PRO A 222 -8.66 4.65 8.66
CA PRO A 222 -8.17 3.52 7.86
C PRO A 222 -8.31 2.15 8.54
N GLY A 223 -8.18 1.06 7.77
CA GLY A 223 -8.36 -0.32 8.24
C GLY A 223 -7.09 -1.18 8.20
N PHE A 224 -7.18 -2.43 7.74
CA PHE A 224 -6.08 -3.40 7.76
C PHE A 224 -4.89 -3.00 6.93
N ARG A 225 -3.69 -3.40 7.37
CA ARG A 225 -2.51 -3.28 6.52
C ARG A 225 -2.63 -4.24 5.35
N LEU A 226 -2.68 -3.68 4.14
CA LEU A 226 -2.71 -4.43 2.89
C LEU A 226 -1.29 -4.57 2.33
N PRO A 227 -1.01 -5.60 1.53
CA PRO A 227 0.11 -5.59 0.61
C PRO A 227 -0.04 -4.41 -0.37
N PHE A 228 1.06 -3.71 -0.63
CA PHE A 228 1.12 -2.60 -1.58
C PHE A 228 2.51 -2.55 -2.20
N THR A 229 2.57 -2.74 -3.50
CA THR A 229 3.81 -2.89 -4.26
C THR A 229 3.80 -1.93 -5.44
N VAL A 230 4.93 -1.27 -5.69
CA VAL A 230 5.08 -0.35 -6.83
C VAL A 230 6.27 -0.75 -7.68
N VAL A 231 6.01 -1.11 -8.94
CA VAL A 231 7.01 -1.51 -9.92
C VAL A 231 7.24 -0.35 -10.89
N SER A 232 8.41 0.29 -10.78
CA SER A 232 8.78 1.43 -11.61
C SER A 232 10.30 1.64 -11.63
N PRO A 233 10.88 2.29 -12.67
CA PRO A 233 12.29 2.67 -12.67
C PRO A 233 12.72 3.53 -11.48
N TRP A 234 11.77 4.25 -10.86
CA TRP A 234 12.00 5.16 -9.73
C TRP A 234 11.79 4.51 -8.34
N THR A 235 11.53 3.20 -8.26
CA THR A 235 11.29 2.46 -7.00
C THR A 235 12.32 1.36 -6.71
N ARG A 236 13.49 1.45 -7.35
CA ARG A 236 14.57 0.46 -7.24
C ARG A 236 15.28 0.54 -5.88
N GLY A 237 15.88 -0.58 -5.45
CA GLY A 237 16.67 -0.66 -4.22
C GLY A 237 16.00 -1.33 -3.01
N GLY A 238 14.81 -1.92 -3.15
CA GLY A 238 14.15 -2.65 -2.04
C GLY A 238 13.66 -1.73 -0.91
N ILE A 239 13.32 -0.49 -1.27
CA ILE A 239 12.85 0.56 -0.35
C ILE A 239 11.54 0.10 0.30
N VAL A 240 11.45 0.19 1.63
CA VAL A 240 10.17 0.01 2.31
C VAL A 240 9.58 1.36 2.70
N PHE A 241 8.50 1.72 2.03
CA PHE A 241 7.77 2.96 2.26
C PHE A 241 6.94 2.92 3.55
N THR A 242 7.27 3.79 4.52
CA THR A 242 6.71 3.74 5.88
C THR A 242 5.62 4.76 6.17
N GLU A 243 5.50 5.86 5.43
CA GLU A 243 4.47 6.90 5.65
C GLU A 243 3.04 6.31 5.72
N PRO A 244 2.12 6.84 6.54
CA PRO A 244 0.73 6.39 6.56
C PRO A 244 0.11 6.50 5.16
N SER A 245 -0.60 5.46 4.71
CA SER A 245 -1.20 5.43 3.37
C SER A 245 -2.39 4.47 3.32
N ASP A 246 -3.30 4.73 2.38
CA ASP A 246 -4.52 3.97 2.12
C ASP A 246 -4.93 4.07 0.63
N HIS A 247 -6.11 3.56 0.24
CA HIS A 247 -6.58 3.70 -1.16
C HIS A 247 -6.69 5.17 -1.62
N ILE A 248 -7.00 6.10 -0.72
CA ILE A 248 -7.06 7.53 -1.04
C ILE A 248 -5.67 8.08 -1.38
N SER A 249 -4.60 7.52 -0.82
CA SER A 249 -3.22 7.86 -1.18
C SER A 249 -2.92 7.64 -2.68
N GLN A 250 -3.59 6.69 -3.34
CA GLN A 250 -3.50 6.52 -4.80
C GLN A 250 -4.12 7.71 -5.55
N THR A 251 -5.28 8.20 -5.11
CA THR A 251 -5.90 9.41 -5.68
C THR A 251 -5.06 10.64 -5.39
N LEU A 252 -4.53 10.80 -4.17
CA LEU A 252 -3.64 11.90 -3.81
C LEU A 252 -2.35 11.91 -4.65
N PHE A 253 -1.82 10.75 -5.00
CA PHE A 253 -0.72 10.63 -5.96
C PHE A 253 -1.12 11.12 -7.35
N LEU A 254 -2.27 10.68 -7.87
CA LEU A 254 -2.77 11.12 -9.17
C LEU A 254 -3.02 12.64 -9.22
N GLU A 255 -3.53 13.26 -8.15
CA GLU A 255 -3.66 14.73 -8.05
C GLU A 255 -2.29 15.43 -8.19
N LYS A 256 -1.25 14.94 -7.50
CA LYS A 256 0.12 15.50 -7.58
C LYS A 256 0.73 15.31 -8.96
N TRP A 257 0.62 14.11 -9.52
CA TRP A 257 1.10 13.78 -10.86
C TRP A 257 0.40 14.62 -11.94
N ALA A 258 -0.92 14.76 -11.87
CA ALA A 258 -1.72 15.52 -12.82
C ALA A 258 -1.40 17.02 -12.76
N ALA A 259 -1.23 17.57 -11.55
CA ALA A 259 -0.77 18.94 -11.34
C ALA A 259 0.65 19.17 -11.92
N ALA A 260 1.59 18.25 -11.68
CA ALA A 260 2.93 18.32 -12.26
C ALA A 260 2.94 18.23 -13.80
N ARG A 261 1.92 17.60 -14.39
CA ARG A 261 1.71 17.51 -15.85
C ARG A 261 0.93 18.69 -16.46
N GLY A 262 0.44 19.63 -15.66
CA GLY A 262 -0.33 20.78 -16.13
C GLY A 262 -1.82 20.50 -16.41
N THR A 263 -2.34 19.36 -15.97
CA THR A 263 -3.78 18.99 -16.02
C THR A 263 -4.32 18.74 -14.60
N PRO A 264 -4.20 19.69 -13.66
CA PRO A 264 -4.57 19.47 -12.25
C PRO A 264 -6.06 19.14 -12.10
N PHE A 265 -6.35 18.16 -11.25
CA PHE A 265 -7.68 17.90 -10.72
C PHE A 265 -7.63 17.82 -9.19
N LYS A 266 -8.80 17.86 -8.55
CA LYS A 266 -8.95 17.62 -7.10
C LYS A 266 -10.24 16.85 -6.86
N ASN A 267 -10.15 15.63 -6.32
CA ASN A 267 -11.31 14.86 -5.91
C ASN A 267 -11.93 15.51 -4.65
N THR A 268 -13.06 16.18 -4.81
CA THR A 268 -13.70 16.96 -3.73
C THR A 268 -14.31 16.10 -2.62
N ASN A 269 -14.51 14.80 -2.84
CA ASN A 269 -15.16 13.89 -1.89
C ASN A 269 -14.24 13.52 -0.71
N ILE A 270 -12.91 13.53 -0.94
CA ILE A 270 -11.92 13.24 0.09
C ILE A 270 -11.93 14.37 1.13
N ASN A 271 -12.20 14.02 2.40
CA ASN A 271 -12.20 14.95 3.52
C ASN A 271 -10.80 15.52 3.84
N ASP A 272 -10.79 16.64 4.57
CA ASP A 272 -9.53 17.35 4.85
C ASP A 272 -8.61 16.55 5.77
N TRP A 273 -9.15 15.76 6.72
CA TRP A 273 -8.33 14.95 7.62
C TRP A 273 -7.47 13.93 6.85
N ARG A 274 -8.03 13.17 5.89
CA ARG A 274 -7.23 12.25 5.08
C ARG A 274 -6.21 12.98 4.22
N ARG A 275 -6.53 14.18 3.72
CA ARG A 275 -5.58 15.01 2.96
C ARG A 275 -4.40 15.50 3.81
N GLU A 276 -4.61 15.68 5.10
CA GLU A 276 -3.57 16.08 6.07
C GLU A 276 -2.73 14.89 6.58
N HIS A 277 -3.33 13.69 6.67
CA HIS A 277 -2.73 12.55 7.39
C HIS A 277 -2.30 11.38 6.50
N MET A 278 -2.87 11.21 5.30
CA MET A 278 -2.47 10.17 4.35
C MET A 278 -1.41 10.71 3.38
N SER A 279 -0.41 9.88 3.08
CA SER A 279 0.61 10.22 2.09
C SER A 279 0.00 10.42 0.70
N ASN A 280 0.64 11.27 -0.10
CA ASN A 280 0.38 11.39 -1.53
C ASN A 280 1.31 10.50 -2.37
N LEU A 281 2.04 9.57 -1.74
CA LEU A 281 2.98 8.62 -2.35
C LEU A 281 4.14 9.23 -3.17
N VAL A 282 4.27 10.56 -3.29
CA VAL A 282 5.37 11.17 -4.07
C VAL A 282 6.75 10.79 -3.50
N ASN A 283 6.86 10.70 -2.17
CA ASN A 283 8.08 10.30 -1.46
C ASN A 283 8.43 8.80 -1.60
N LEU A 284 7.61 8.01 -2.30
CA LEU A 284 7.90 6.60 -2.63
C LEU A 284 8.91 6.48 -3.79
N PHE A 285 9.12 7.56 -4.56
CA PHE A 285 9.91 7.57 -5.80
C PHE A 285 11.19 8.40 -5.68
N ASP A 286 12.32 7.84 -6.10
CA ASP A 286 13.52 8.62 -6.44
C ASP A 286 13.46 9.00 -7.92
N PHE A 287 12.93 10.19 -8.21
CA PHE A 287 12.85 10.71 -9.58
C PHE A 287 14.19 11.19 -10.15
N GLU A 288 15.23 11.35 -9.33
CA GLU A 288 16.54 11.85 -9.73
C GLU A 288 17.46 10.71 -10.22
N HIS A 289 17.30 9.49 -9.70
CA HIS A 289 18.13 8.32 -10.02
C HIS A 289 17.32 7.10 -10.54
N PRO A 290 16.63 7.20 -11.69
CA PRO A 290 15.94 6.06 -12.29
C PRO A 290 16.90 4.94 -12.72
N ASP A 291 16.51 3.70 -12.43
CA ASP A 291 17.11 2.50 -13.03
C ASP A 291 16.08 1.76 -13.92
N TYR A 292 16.30 1.89 -15.23
CA TYR A 292 15.44 1.38 -16.29
C TYR A 292 15.64 -0.11 -16.64
N THR A 293 16.46 -0.85 -15.90
CA THR A 293 16.51 -2.31 -16.06
C THR A 293 15.15 -2.92 -15.73
N ALA A 294 14.78 -4.03 -16.36
CA ALA A 294 13.58 -4.78 -15.98
C ALA A 294 13.82 -5.55 -14.66
N ALA A 295 12.77 -5.74 -13.87
CA ALA A 295 12.80 -6.69 -12.75
C ALA A 295 12.51 -8.10 -13.27
N ALA A 296 13.35 -9.08 -12.93
CA ALA A 296 13.00 -10.48 -13.15
C ALA A 296 12.19 -10.98 -11.96
N LEU A 297 10.94 -11.39 -12.21
CA LEU A 297 10.11 -12.10 -11.24
C LEU A 297 10.41 -13.62 -11.27
N PRO A 298 10.17 -14.35 -10.16
CA PRO A 298 10.19 -15.81 -10.20
C PRO A 298 9.09 -16.34 -11.12
N ASP A 299 9.32 -17.51 -11.71
CA ASP A 299 8.30 -18.18 -12.52
C ASP A 299 7.15 -18.69 -11.65
N THR A 300 5.93 -18.32 -12.03
CA THR A 300 4.67 -18.85 -11.50
C THR A 300 4.06 -19.77 -12.56
N PRO A 301 3.57 -20.98 -12.19
CA PRO A 301 2.86 -21.82 -13.15
C PRO A 301 1.59 -21.09 -13.65
N PRO A 302 1.13 -21.34 -14.88
CA PRO A 302 -0.18 -20.88 -15.31
C PRO A 302 -1.26 -21.51 -14.40
N PRO A 303 -2.38 -20.80 -14.17
CA PRO A 303 -3.49 -21.33 -13.40
C PRO A 303 -4.07 -22.60 -14.05
N HIS A 304 -4.72 -23.43 -13.24
CA HIS A 304 -5.38 -24.62 -13.76
C HIS A 304 -6.62 -24.22 -14.58
N THR A 305 -6.85 -24.95 -15.67
CA THR A 305 -8.02 -24.76 -16.54
C THR A 305 -8.68 -26.10 -16.84
N ASP A 306 -10.01 -26.14 -16.85
CA ASP A 306 -10.77 -27.30 -17.26
C ASP A 306 -10.46 -27.62 -18.75
N PRO A 307 -9.93 -28.82 -19.07
CA PRO A 307 -9.57 -29.19 -20.43
C PRO A 307 -10.77 -29.28 -21.40
N LEU A 308 -12.02 -29.27 -20.92
CA LEU A 308 -13.23 -29.29 -21.74
C LEU A 308 -13.75 -27.89 -22.07
N THR A 309 -13.80 -26.98 -21.10
CA THR A 309 -14.35 -25.63 -21.27
C THR A 309 -13.29 -24.54 -21.45
N SER A 310 -12.03 -24.81 -21.09
CA SER A 310 -10.95 -23.81 -20.96
C SER A 310 -11.25 -22.69 -19.95
N LEU A 311 -12.19 -22.91 -19.01
CA LEU A 311 -12.42 -22.02 -17.88
C LEU A 311 -11.35 -22.24 -16.80
N LEU A 312 -11.10 -21.20 -16.00
CA LEU A 312 -10.28 -21.32 -14.79
C LEU A 312 -11.08 -22.10 -13.75
N ASP A 313 -10.45 -23.10 -13.13
CA ASP A 313 -11.08 -24.01 -12.16
C ASP A 313 -10.07 -24.43 -11.06
N GLY A 314 -9.09 -23.57 -10.78
CA GLY A 314 -7.99 -23.87 -9.86
C GLY A 314 -8.43 -24.12 -8.43
N ASP A 315 -9.41 -23.37 -7.95
CA ASP A 315 -10.14 -23.56 -6.70
C ASP A 315 -10.88 -24.90 -6.70
N VAL A 316 -11.73 -25.17 -7.68
CA VAL A 316 -12.54 -26.40 -7.79
C VAL A 316 -11.65 -27.64 -7.87
N PHE A 317 -10.57 -27.58 -8.66
CA PHE A 317 -9.55 -28.63 -8.73
C PHE A 317 -8.91 -28.88 -7.35
N CYS A 318 -8.62 -27.81 -6.60
CA CYS A 318 -8.02 -27.90 -5.27
C CYS A 318 -9.01 -28.50 -4.26
N GLU A 319 -10.25 -28.01 -4.21
CA GLU A 319 -11.31 -28.54 -3.35
C GLU A 319 -11.57 -30.04 -3.62
N GLN A 320 -11.55 -30.46 -4.89
CA GLN A 320 -11.69 -31.87 -5.26
C GLN A 320 -10.45 -32.70 -4.88
N ALA A 321 -9.24 -32.20 -5.15
CA ALA A 321 -7.99 -32.90 -4.82
C ALA A 321 -7.79 -33.08 -3.30
N PHE A 322 -8.33 -32.15 -2.51
CA PHE A 322 -8.29 -32.15 -1.05
C PHE A 322 -9.67 -32.40 -0.41
N ALA A 323 -10.59 -33.06 -1.13
CA ALA A 323 -11.94 -33.32 -0.63
C ALA A 323 -11.92 -34.08 0.71
N GLY A 324 -12.52 -33.46 1.75
CA GLY A 324 -12.51 -33.97 3.13
C GLY A 324 -11.36 -33.45 4.01
N PHE A 325 -10.38 -32.74 3.45
CA PHE A 325 -9.37 -31.97 4.19
C PHE A 325 -9.81 -30.50 4.31
N VAL A 326 -10.85 -30.26 5.13
CA VAL A 326 -11.38 -28.90 5.37
C VAL A 326 -10.35 -28.02 6.10
N ASP A 327 -9.54 -28.64 6.97
CA ASP A 327 -8.37 -28.03 7.57
C ASP A 327 -7.10 -28.61 6.94
N ALA A 328 -6.21 -27.73 6.46
CA ALA A 328 -4.80 -28.11 6.34
C ALA A 328 -4.31 -28.56 7.74
N PRO A 329 -3.55 -29.66 7.87
CA PRO A 329 -3.07 -30.11 9.17
C PRO A 329 -2.25 -28.98 9.80
N ILE A 330 -2.81 -28.37 10.84
CA ILE A 330 -2.31 -27.12 11.38
C ILE A 330 -0.84 -27.36 11.80
N PRO A 331 0.14 -26.58 11.30
CA PRO A 331 1.53 -26.71 11.74
C PRO A 331 1.72 -26.36 13.23
N TYR A 332 0.65 -25.89 13.88
CA TYR A 332 0.59 -25.44 15.25
C TYR A 332 0.04 -26.54 16.16
N GLY A 333 0.98 -27.32 16.71
CA GLY A 333 0.76 -28.21 17.85
C GLY A 333 1.81 -28.04 18.96
N GLN A 334 2.67 -27.02 18.86
CA GLN A 334 3.75 -26.75 19.82
C GLN A 334 3.72 -25.35 20.46
N GLN A 335 2.80 -24.46 20.03
CA GLN A 335 2.52 -23.23 20.78
C GLN A 335 1.60 -23.50 21.96
N THR A 336 1.87 -22.84 23.09
CA THR A 336 0.92 -22.64 24.18
C THR A 336 0.34 -21.23 24.08
N GLU A 337 -0.69 -20.90 24.87
CA GLU A 337 -1.29 -19.56 24.94
C GLU A 337 -0.24 -18.44 25.14
N ALA A 338 0.81 -18.70 25.92
CA ALA A 338 1.90 -17.76 26.18
C ALA A 338 2.80 -17.47 24.96
N ASN A 339 2.77 -18.32 23.93
CA ASN A 339 3.57 -18.18 22.71
C ASN A 339 2.74 -18.15 21.40
N SER A 340 1.42 -18.32 21.47
CA SER A 340 0.49 -17.92 20.39
C SER A 340 0.07 -16.45 20.49
N LEU A 341 0.00 -15.89 21.71
CA LEU A 341 -0.25 -14.46 21.96
C LEU A 341 1.04 -13.62 22.06
N PHE A 342 2.18 -14.17 21.64
CA PHE A 342 3.44 -13.42 21.60
C PHE A 342 3.33 -12.27 20.60
N THR A 343 3.19 -11.06 21.13
CA THR A 343 3.19 -9.81 20.37
C THR A 343 4.50 -9.08 20.65
N GLU A 344 5.35 -8.94 19.63
CA GLU A 344 6.56 -8.14 19.76
C GLU A 344 6.19 -6.65 19.87
N THR A 345 6.51 -6.01 21.00
CA THR A 345 6.37 -4.55 21.14
C THR A 345 7.56 -3.86 20.46
N GLY A 346 7.60 -3.90 19.12
CA GLY A 346 8.65 -3.27 18.34
C GLY A 346 8.76 -3.76 16.90
N PHE A 347 9.42 -2.94 16.08
CA PHE A 347 9.90 -3.18 14.71
C PHE A 347 9.86 -4.62 14.18
N LYS A 348 9.17 -4.82 13.04
CA LYS A 348 9.24 -6.04 12.23
C LYS A 348 10.71 -6.40 11.97
N THR A 349 11.10 -7.59 12.39
CA THR A 349 12.47 -8.13 12.34
C THR A 349 13.15 -7.94 10.97
N GLY A 350 14.46 -7.67 10.99
CA GLY A 350 15.32 -7.61 9.79
C GLY A 350 15.63 -6.22 9.20
N ARG A 351 15.02 -5.12 9.67
CA ARG A 351 15.28 -3.77 9.12
C ARG A 351 16.36 -3.00 9.87
N TYR A 352 17.35 -2.51 9.13
CA TYR A 352 18.44 -1.66 9.64
C TYR A 352 18.67 -0.47 8.72
N LEU A 353 19.38 0.56 9.21
CA LEU A 353 19.88 1.66 8.39
C LEU A 353 21.39 1.57 8.22
N VAL A 354 21.88 1.96 7.03
CA VAL A 354 23.28 2.27 6.75
C VAL A 354 23.38 3.75 6.41
N ILE A 355 24.29 4.47 7.08
CA ILE A 355 24.42 5.93 7.00
C ILE A 355 25.77 6.26 6.35
N GLU A 356 25.78 6.99 5.24
CA GLU A 356 26.97 7.23 4.41
C GLU A 356 27.18 8.72 4.07
N SER A 357 28.41 9.22 4.22
CA SER A 357 28.86 10.46 3.55
C SER A 357 30.20 10.20 2.88
N SER A 358 30.43 10.81 1.71
CA SER A 358 31.76 10.93 1.09
C SER A 358 32.51 9.59 0.93
N ASN A 359 31.81 8.54 0.48
CA ASN A 359 32.29 7.16 0.36
C ASN A 359 32.72 6.50 1.69
N LYS A 360 32.17 6.97 2.81
CA LYS A 360 32.40 6.44 4.15
C LYS A 360 31.07 6.15 4.85
N ASN A 361 30.88 4.89 5.21
CA ASN A 361 29.75 4.49 6.05
C ASN A 361 30.10 4.77 7.51
N LEU A 362 29.17 5.33 8.28
CA LEU A 362 29.23 5.24 9.74
C LEU A 362 29.25 3.76 10.14
N ALA A 363 30.05 3.43 11.14
CA ALA A 363 30.24 2.06 11.57
C ALA A 363 30.59 1.98 13.06
N LEU A 364 30.28 0.85 13.67
CA LEU A 364 30.80 0.49 14.98
C LEU A 364 32.32 0.23 14.88
N ALA A 365 33.12 0.91 15.71
CA ALA A 365 34.56 0.71 15.79
C ALA A 365 34.93 -0.75 16.13
N SER A 366 36.13 -1.19 15.76
CA SER A 366 36.59 -2.59 15.99
C SER A 366 36.56 -3.03 17.45
N LYS A 367 36.75 -2.09 18.41
CA LYS A 367 36.63 -2.32 19.86
C LYS A 367 35.17 -2.33 20.38
N ARG A 368 34.18 -2.13 19.49
CA ARG A 368 32.73 -2.11 19.76
C ARG A 368 32.22 -1.08 20.77
N THR A 369 32.98 -0.02 21.03
CA THR A 369 32.65 1.01 22.04
C THR A 369 32.36 2.41 21.50
N ALA A 370 32.63 2.68 20.22
CA ALA A 370 32.57 4.02 19.65
C ALA A 370 32.05 4.02 18.21
N LEU A 371 31.48 5.14 17.79
CA LEU A 371 31.20 5.43 16.39
C LEU A 371 32.51 5.71 15.65
N SER A 372 32.62 5.15 14.45
CA SER A 372 33.75 5.26 13.53
C SER A 372 33.20 5.39 12.11
N THR A 373 34.07 5.54 11.12
CA THR A 373 33.74 5.22 9.73
C THR A 373 34.39 3.92 9.29
N SER A 374 33.82 3.29 8.26
CA SER A 374 34.50 2.34 7.36
C SER A 374 34.26 2.73 5.91
N ALA A 375 34.95 2.09 4.96
CA ALA A 375 34.69 2.34 3.53
C ALA A 375 33.25 1.97 3.17
N SER A 376 32.62 2.73 2.28
CA SER A 376 31.31 2.34 1.78
C SER A 376 31.38 1.10 0.90
N THR A 377 30.31 0.31 0.97
CA THR A 377 30.12 -0.93 0.19
C THR A 377 28.97 -0.73 -0.79
N SER A 378 29.01 -1.39 -1.94
CA SER A 378 27.87 -1.45 -2.87
C SER A 378 26.74 -2.29 -2.29
N ASP A 379 27.08 -3.45 -1.72
CA ASP A 379 26.18 -4.27 -0.92
C ASP A 379 26.13 -3.73 0.53
N LYS A 380 24.97 -3.19 0.92
CA LYS A 380 24.72 -2.60 2.25
C LYS A 380 24.31 -3.64 3.30
N ILE A 381 24.07 -4.90 2.90
CA ILE A 381 23.55 -5.99 3.75
C ILE A 381 24.71 -6.72 4.46
N ILE A 382 25.78 -7.03 3.73
CA ILE A 382 26.86 -7.95 4.16
C ILE A 382 27.83 -7.40 5.22
N THR A 383 27.70 -6.16 5.68
CA THR A 383 28.64 -5.55 6.65
C THR A 383 27.96 -5.21 7.98
N PRO A 384 27.88 -6.15 8.95
CA PRO A 384 27.18 -5.94 10.21
C PRO A 384 27.53 -4.67 10.99
N SER A 385 28.81 -4.26 10.98
CA SER A 385 29.29 -3.08 11.71
C SER A 385 28.71 -1.75 11.21
N GLN A 386 28.17 -1.69 10.01
CA GLN A 386 27.60 -0.48 9.40
C GLN A 386 26.09 -0.33 9.65
N ARG A 387 25.46 -1.31 10.32
CA ARG A 387 24.01 -1.37 10.53
C ARG A 387 23.60 -0.70 11.83
N PHE A 388 22.60 0.17 11.76
CA PHE A 388 21.99 0.88 12.88
C PHE A 388 20.48 0.65 12.96
N ILE A 389 19.91 0.89 14.14
CA ILE A 389 18.46 0.91 14.38
C ILE A 389 18.11 2.29 14.93
N ILE A 390 17.00 2.85 14.44
CA ILE A 390 16.47 4.13 14.87
C ILE A 390 15.24 3.86 15.73
N HIS A 391 15.27 4.30 16.99
CA HIS A 391 14.18 4.16 17.94
C HIS A 391 13.53 5.53 18.17
N ALA A 392 12.22 5.64 17.97
CA ALA A 392 11.47 6.84 18.37
C ALA A 392 11.66 7.10 19.88
N THR A 393 11.79 8.38 20.28
CA THR A 393 11.85 8.73 21.70
C THR A 393 10.52 8.54 22.42
N ASP A 394 9.40 8.66 21.68
CA ASP A 394 8.05 8.33 22.11
C ASP A 394 7.32 7.67 20.92
N PRO A 395 6.88 6.41 21.01
CA PRO A 395 6.19 5.72 19.92
C PRO A 395 4.76 6.22 19.68
N GLN A 396 4.21 7.09 20.53
CA GLN A 396 2.86 7.65 20.41
C GLN A 396 2.83 8.99 19.66
N VAL A 397 3.98 9.63 19.40
CA VAL A 397 4.06 10.97 18.78
C VAL A 397 4.68 10.88 17.38
N ILE A 398 3.80 10.68 16.40
CA ILE A 398 4.14 10.36 14.99
C ILE A 398 4.95 11.49 14.29
N SER A 399 4.93 12.72 14.80
CA SER A 399 5.50 13.92 14.16
C SER A 399 6.89 14.34 14.68
N GLN A 400 7.54 13.58 15.55
CA GLN A 400 8.86 13.95 16.08
C GLN A 400 10.01 13.34 15.26
N ASN A 401 10.87 14.21 14.71
CA ASN A 401 12.16 13.84 14.10
C ASN A 401 13.21 13.37 15.13
N SER A 402 12.80 13.06 16.36
CA SER A 402 13.66 12.82 17.53
C SER A 402 13.82 11.34 17.81
N PHE A 403 15.06 10.84 17.75
CA PHE A 403 15.35 9.41 17.81
C PHE A 403 16.54 9.07 18.70
N ARG A 404 16.58 7.83 19.20
CA ARG A 404 17.78 7.21 19.77
C ARG A 404 18.38 6.26 18.72
N ILE A 405 19.69 6.34 18.50
CA ILE A 405 20.40 5.51 17.52
C ILE A 405 21.06 4.33 18.26
N ALA A 406 20.84 3.10 17.79
CA ALA A 406 21.46 1.89 18.32
C ALA A 406 22.28 1.15 17.25
N SER A 407 23.31 0.41 17.64
CA SER A 407 24.09 -0.42 16.69
C SER A 407 23.53 -1.84 16.60
N ALA A 408 23.30 -2.32 15.37
CA ALA A 408 22.90 -3.69 15.06
C ALA A 408 24.08 -4.61 14.71
N ALA A 409 25.32 -4.19 14.99
CA ALA A 409 26.52 -4.96 14.67
C ALA A 409 26.66 -6.30 15.42
N SER A 410 25.98 -6.43 16.57
CA SER A 410 25.95 -7.66 17.36
C SER A 410 24.75 -8.56 17.06
N ILE A 411 23.80 -8.13 16.21
CA ILE A 411 22.66 -8.97 15.79
C ILE A 411 23.11 -9.85 14.63
N THR A 412 23.52 -11.09 14.94
CA THR A 412 23.92 -12.08 13.94
C THR A 412 22.77 -12.95 13.45
N ASP A 413 21.66 -12.97 14.19
CA ASP A 413 20.43 -13.71 13.86
C ASP A 413 19.24 -12.76 14.08
N ALA A 414 18.50 -12.49 13.01
CA ALA A 414 17.34 -11.59 13.03
C ALA A 414 16.10 -12.22 13.70
N THR A 415 16.11 -13.53 14.00
CA THR A 415 15.02 -14.24 14.69
C THR A 415 15.21 -14.32 16.20
N ALA A 416 16.44 -14.07 16.71
CA ALA A 416 16.81 -14.20 18.12
C ALA A 416 17.02 -12.84 18.86
N ILE A 417 16.43 -11.76 18.35
CA ILE A 417 16.70 -10.38 18.79
C ILE A 417 16.30 -10.12 20.26
N ALA A 418 15.31 -10.83 20.80
CA ALA A 418 14.86 -10.67 22.19
C ALA A 418 15.97 -10.87 23.25
N ASN A 419 17.06 -11.57 22.90
CA ASN A 419 18.22 -11.78 23.76
C ASN A 419 19.41 -10.85 23.45
N ALA A 420 19.32 -9.99 22.44
CA ALA A 420 20.40 -9.13 21.98
C ALA A 420 20.25 -7.69 22.51
N THR A 421 21.07 -7.32 23.49
CA THR A 421 21.16 -5.92 23.93
C THR A 421 21.93 -5.10 22.88
N THR A 422 21.22 -4.33 22.06
CA THR A 422 21.84 -3.36 21.16
C THR A 422 22.35 -2.17 21.96
N PRO A 423 23.62 -1.75 21.79
CA PRO A 423 24.12 -0.60 22.49
C PRO A 423 23.69 0.68 21.76
N PHE A 424 23.35 1.71 22.53
CA PHE A 424 22.86 3.00 22.03
C PHE A 424 23.95 4.07 22.01
N LEU A 425 23.87 4.99 21.05
CA LEU A 425 24.81 6.07 20.83
C LEU A 425 24.61 7.21 21.84
N SER A 426 25.69 7.66 22.47
CA SER A 426 25.71 8.79 23.41
C SER A 426 26.13 10.12 22.76
N ASP A 427 26.01 11.19 23.55
CA ASP A 427 26.52 12.55 23.28
C ASP A 427 28.04 12.59 23.01
N LYS A 428 28.77 11.56 23.42
CA LYS A 428 30.21 11.40 23.22
C LYS A 428 30.55 10.49 22.04
N LEU A 429 29.55 10.15 21.22
CA LEU A 429 29.63 9.18 20.12
C LEU A 429 30.15 7.79 20.57
N LEU A 430 29.84 7.41 21.81
CA LEU A 430 30.14 6.11 22.39
C LEU A 430 28.89 5.22 22.44
N PHE A 431 29.09 3.92 22.33
CA PHE A 431 28.01 2.93 22.40
C PHE A 431 27.88 2.37 23.82
N GLY A 432 26.70 2.54 24.43
CA GLY A 432 26.40 2.22 25.83
C GLY A 432 24.96 1.73 26.04
N SER A 433 24.41 1.93 27.24
CA SER A 433 23.01 1.56 27.52
C SER A 433 22.03 2.64 27.08
N VAL A 434 20.74 2.30 26.96
CA VAL A 434 19.67 3.26 26.61
C VAL A 434 19.62 4.45 27.58
N ASN A 435 19.89 4.22 28.88
CA ASN A 435 19.94 5.26 29.91
C ASN A 435 21.07 6.28 29.72
N SER A 436 22.12 5.91 28.97
CA SER A 436 23.24 6.80 28.62
C SER A 436 23.22 7.24 27.15
N SER A 437 22.13 7.01 26.42
CA SER A 437 22.03 7.45 25.02
C SER A 437 21.59 8.90 24.92
N ALA A 438 22.10 9.57 23.89
CA ALA A 438 21.59 10.85 23.45
C ALA A 438 20.31 10.68 22.62
N VAL A 439 19.68 11.82 22.32
CA VAL A 439 18.58 11.97 21.37
C VAL A 439 19.11 12.75 20.18
N PHE A 440 18.77 12.30 18.98
CA PHE A 440 19.23 12.88 17.72
C PHE A 440 18.03 13.30 16.89
N ASN A 441 18.03 14.54 16.41
CA ASN A 441 17.10 15.03 15.42
C ASN A 441 17.66 14.71 14.03
N ILE A 442 16.96 13.86 13.27
CA ILE A 442 17.31 13.50 11.89
C ILE A 442 16.43 14.34 10.95
N THR A 443 17.04 15.17 10.12
CA THR A 443 16.32 16.13 9.26
C THR A 443 16.65 15.88 7.80
N TYR A 444 15.63 15.74 6.96
CA TYR A 444 15.77 15.65 5.51
C TYR A 444 16.13 17.01 4.91
N GLU A 445 17.15 17.05 4.04
CA GLU A 445 17.66 18.29 3.41
C GLU A 445 17.23 18.44 1.93
N GLY A 446 16.61 17.42 1.35
CA GLY A 446 16.37 17.29 -0.10
C GLY A 446 17.37 16.33 -0.77
N GLY A 447 17.10 15.92 -2.01
CA GLY A 447 18.03 15.10 -2.82
C GLY A 447 18.49 13.79 -2.16
N GLY A 448 17.64 13.14 -1.36
CA GLY A 448 17.97 11.90 -0.65
C GLY A 448 18.90 12.03 0.58
N VAL A 449 19.36 13.24 0.93
CA VAL A 449 20.31 13.46 2.03
C VAL A 449 19.68 14.03 3.31
N TYR A 450 20.33 13.74 4.43
CA TYR A 450 19.87 14.05 5.79
C TYR A 450 21.02 14.57 6.66
N ASN A 451 20.72 15.51 7.55
CA ASN A 451 21.61 15.84 8.67
C ASN A 451 21.15 15.14 9.97
N ILE A 452 22.09 14.95 10.90
CA ILE A 452 21.84 14.30 12.20
C ILE A 452 22.38 15.20 13.31
N MET A 453 21.49 15.86 14.06
CA MET A 453 21.84 16.78 15.15
C MET A 453 21.63 16.13 16.52
N GLU A 454 22.63 16.14 17.39
CA GLU A 454 22.48 15.75 18.78
C GLU A 454 21.73 16.85 19.56
N SER A 455 20.58 16.50 20.15
CA SER A 455 19.59 17.45 20.63
C SER A 455 19.99 18.20 21.91
N GLY A 456 20.87 17.64 22.73
CA GLY A 456 21.34 18.29 23.97
C GLY A 456 22.36 19.39 23.74
N SER A 457 23.25 19.22 22.75
CA SER A 457 24.31 20.16 22.39
C SER A 457 23.98 21.08 21.21
N GLY A 458 23.02 20.69 20.36
CA GLY A 458 22.72 21.38 19.11
C GLY A 458 23.84 21.27 18.07
N LEU A 459 24.67 20.22 18.18
CA LEU A 459 25.78 19.93 17.26
C LEU A 459 25.43 18.76 16.35
N PHE A 460 25.86 18.84 15.11
CA PHE A 460 25.67 17.79 14.10
C PHE A 460 26.74 16.71 14.22
N ILE A 461 26.39 15.46 13.92
CA ILE A 461 27.38 14.45 13.56
C ILE A 461 28.04 14.92 12.25
N SER A 462 29.36 15.03 12.25
CA SER A 462 30.15 15.45 11.08
C SER A 462 31.43 14.63 10.96
N LEU A 463 31.98 14.51 9.76
CA LEU A 463 33.25 13.82 9.54
C LEU A 463 34.42 14.80 9.63
N GLY A 464 35.33 14.59 10.58
CA GLY A 464 36.57 15.36 10.67
C GLY A 464 37.52 15.11 9.48
N ASN A 465 38.60 15.89 9.35
CA ASN A 465 39.55 15.78 8.23
C ASN A 465 40.19 14.38 8.06
N ASN A 466 40.22 13.56 9.12
CA ASN A 466 40.68 12.16 9.09
C ASN A 466 39.56 11.15 8.77
N GLY A 467 38.32 11.62 8.61
CA GLY A 467 37.10 10.82 8.51
C GLY A 467 36.50 10.36 9.83
N ALA A 468 37.07 10.71 10.99
CA ALA A 468 36.50 10.30 12.26
C ALA A 468 35.17 11.05 12.50
N PRO A 469 34.10 10.38 12.96
CA PRO A 469 32.88 11.06 13.40
C PRO A 469 33.15 11.97 14.59
N THR A 470 32.59 13.17 14.55
CA THR A 470 32.69 14.21 15.59
C THR A 470 31.33 14.90 15.75
N LEU A 471 31.12 15.60 16.87
CA LEU A 471 30.04 16.58 16.97
C LEU A 471 30.57 17.98 16.63
N SER A 472 29.96 18.64 15.64
CA SER A 472 30.41 19.94 15.13
C SER A 472 29.24 20.89 14.84
N ARG A 473 29.54 22.18 14.61
CA ARG A 473 28.52 23.18 14.22
C ARG A 473 28.14 23.12 12.73
N ASN A 474 28.92 22.42 11.92
CA ASN A 474 28.68 22.28 10.49
C ASN A 474 27.88 20.99 10.26
N ALA A 475 26.71 21.09 9.62
CA ALA A 475 25.98 19.91 9.19
C ALA A 475 26.80 19.13 8.15
N GLU A 476 26.80 17.81 8.30
CA GLU A 476 27.27 16.87 7.29
C GLU A 476 26.03 16.21 6.68
N SER A 477 25.94 16.21 5.36
CA SER A 477 24.85 15.59 4.63
C SER A 477 25.14 14.10 4.44
N PHE A 478 24.28 13.24 4.98
CA PHE A 478 24.38 11.79 4.88
C PHE A 478 23.27 11.22 3.99
N ASN A 479 23.63 10.27 3.13
CA ASN A 479 22.68 9.33 2.54
C ASN A 479 22.31 8.29 3.59
N ILE A 480 21.02 8.00 3.75
CA ILE A 480 20.52 7.01 4.70
C ILE A 480 19.78 5.92 3.93
N PHE A 481 20.35 4.71 3.91
CA PHE A 481 19.80 3.56 3.20
C PHE A 481 19.08 2.63 4.18
N SER A 482 17.83 2.28 3.90
CA SER A 482 17.14 1.17 4.57
C SER A 482 17.60 -0.15 3.97
N VAL A 483 18.05 -1.09 4.82
CA VAL A 483 18.34 -2.47 4.43
C VAL A 483 17.41 -3.42 5.16
N SER A 484 16.78 -4.33 4.43
CA SER A 484 15.95 -5.40 4.99
C SER A 484 16.60 -6.75 4.72
N PHE A 485 16.53 -7.65 5.70
CA PHE A 485 16.88 -9.07 5.60
C PHE A 485 15.62 -9.91 5.34
#